data_AF-A0A846A8Z5-F1
#
_entry.id   AF-A0A846A8Z5-F1
#
_cell.length_a   1.000
_cell.length_b   1.000
_cell.length_c   1.000
_cell.angle_alpha   90.00
_cell.angle_beta   90.00
_cell.angle_gamma   90.00
#
_symmetry.space_group_name_H-M   'P 1'
#
loop_
_entity.id
_entity.type
_entity.pdbx_description
1 polymer ?
#
loop_
_entity_poly.entity_id
_entity_poly.type
_entity_poly.pdbx_seq_one_letter_code
_entity_poly.pdbx_strand_id
1 'polypeptide(L)' 'MRCNNKEFNLAKRATRELLLEVIAKAKKKFDFKLYGLCIMRNHVHYLLAPENPEDLPKLMHWLIISA' A
#
# COMPACT_ATOMS: atom_id res chain seq x y z
N MET A 1 2.30 0.74 7.13
CA MET A 1 1.97 -0.70 7.26
C MET A 1 3.20 -1.47 7.66
N ARG A 2 3.11 -2.41 8.60
CA ARG A 2 4.22 -3.33 8.96
C ARG A 2 3.86 -4.74 8.54
N CYS A 3 4.87 -5.54 8.17
CA CYS A 3 4.67 -6.95 7.86
C CYS A 3 4.41 -7.77 9.14
N ASN A 4 3.57 -8.81 9.04
CA ASN A 4 3.30 -9.72 10.15
C ASN A 4 4.61 -10.35 10.66
N ASN A 5 4.78 -10.35 11.99
CA ASN A 5 6.00 -10.78 12.70
C ASN A 5 7.32 -10.14 12.22
N LYS A 6 7.28 -9.10 11.37
CA LYS A 6 8.44 -8.54 10.65
C LYS A 6 9.18 -9.56 9.75
N GLU A 7 8.59 -10.71 9.48
CA GLU A 7 9.24 -11.83 8.77
C GLU A 7 9.15 -11.70 7.24
N PHE A 8 8.17 -10.93 6.75
CA PHE A 8 7.96 -10.76 5.32
C PHE A 8 9.04 -9.87 4.70
N ASN A 9 9.88 -10.47 3.84
CA ASN A 9 11.01 -9.77 3.23
C ASN A 9 10.59 -8.98 1.97
N LEU A 10 10.24 -7.71 2.15
CA LEU A 10 9.92 -6.77 1.07
C LEU A 10 11.14 -6.37 0.21
N ALA A 11 12.34 -6.90 0.49
CA ALA A 11 13.53 -6.65 -0.32
C ALA A 11 13.54 -7.45 -1.63
N LYS A 12 12.75 -8.52 -1.76
CA LYS A 12 12.67 -9.29 -3.01
C LYS A 12 11.99 -8.46 -4.09
N ARG A 13 12.58 -8.46 -5.29
CA ARG A 13 12.06 -7.71 -6.46
C ARG A 13 10.59 -8.07 -6.76
N ALA A 14 10.28 -9.36 -6.79
CA ALA A 14 8.93 -9.86 -7.03
C ALA A 14 7.90 -9.32 -6.02
N THR A 15 8.28 -9.17 -4.75
CA THR A 15 7.40 -8.63 -3.72
C THR A 15 7.16 -7.13 -3.91
N ARG A 16 8.17 -6.38 -4.38
CA ARG A 16 8.00 -4.96 -4.74
C ARG A 16 7.10 -4.78 -5.95
N GLU A 17 7.26 -5.63 -6.96
CA GLU A 17 6.40 -5.61 -8.16
C GLU A 17 4.94 -5.90 -7.79
N LEU A 18 4.70 -6.93 -6.96
CA LEU A 18 3.37 -7.24 -6.46
C LEU A 18 2.75 -6.06 -5.69
N LEU A 19 3.52 -5.40 -4.82
CA LEU A 19 3.05 -4.24 -4.07
C LEU A 19 2.65 -3.08 -5.01
N LEU A 20 3.44 -2.82 -6.05
CA LEU A 20 3.13 -1.78 -7.04
C LEU A 20 1.87 -2.13 -7.83
N GLU A 21 1.68 -3.40 -8.20
CA GLU A 21 0.45 -3.87 -8.85
C GLU A 21 -0.79 -3.70 -7.96
N VAL A 22 -0.67 -4.03 -6.67
CA VAL A 22 -1.73 -3.82 -5.68
C VAL A 22 -2.10 -2.33 -5.61
N ILE A 23 -1.13 -1.43 -5.52
CA ILE A 23 -1.38 0.02 -5.48
C ILE A 23 -2.02 0.49 -6.79
N ALA A 24 -1.61 -0.05 -7.93
CA ALA A 24 -2.22 0.28 -9.22
C ALA A 24 -3.68 -0.18 -9.29
N LYS A 25 -4.01 -1.34 -8.74
CA LYS A 25 -5.40 -1.82 -8.59
C LYS A 25 -6.19 -0.93 -7.63
N ALA A 26 -5.59 -0.51 -6.51
CA ALA A 26 -6.22 0.42 -5.58
C ALA A 26 -6.60 1.74 -6.25
N LYS A 27 -5.69 2.31 -7.08
CA LYS A 27 -5.95 3.54 -7.83
C LYS A 27 -7.10 3.44 -8.84
N LYS A 28 -7.42 2.23 -9.32
CA LYS A 28 -8.59 2.01 -10.18
C LYS A 28 -9.90 1.92 -9.40
N LYS A 29 -9.83 1.65 -8.09
CA LYS A 29 -10.99 1.42 -7.22
C LYS A 29 -11.31 2.63 -6.34
N PHE A 30 -10.29 3.39 -5.95
CA PHE A 30 -10.38 4.54 -5.09
C PHE A 30 -9.67 5.72 -5.74
N ASP A 31 -10.32 6.87 -5.75
CA ASP A 31 -9.71 8.13 -6.18
C ASP A 31 -8.84 8.70 -5.05
N PHE A 32 -7.53 8.50 -5.19
CA PHE A 32 -6.54 9.08 -4.28
C PHE A 32 -5.25 9.46 -4.99
N LYS A 33 -4.61 10.50 -4.46
CA LYS A 33 -3.29 10.96 -4.87
C LYS A 33 -2.24 10.24 -4.03
N LEU A 34 -1.25 9.65 -4.68
CA LEU A 34 -0.07 9.06 -4.04
C LEU A 34 1.12 9.97 -4.32
N TYR A 35 1.64 10.62 -3.29
CA TYR A 35 2.76 11.55 -3.36
C TYR A 35 4.11 10.87 -3.12
N GLY A 36 4.13 9.83 -2.30
CA GLY A 36 5.36 9.13 -1.95
C GLY A 36 5.12 7.71 -1.46
N LEU A 37 6.04 6.83 -1.84
CA LEU A 37 6.07 5.43 -1.42
C LEU A 37 7.50 5.11 -0.94
N CYS A 38 7.63 4.68 0.31
CA CYS A 38 8.90 4.20 0.85
C CYS A 38 8.75 2.75 1.29
N ILE A 39 9.48 1.85 0.62
CA ILE A 39 9.47 0.41 0.88
C ILE A 39 10.75 0.05 1.62
N MET A 40 10.61 -0.31 2.89
CA MET A 40 11.70 -0.85 3.71
C MET A 40 11.60 -2.38 3.79
N ARG A 41 12.57 -3.03 4.44
CA ARG A 41 12.60 -4.51 4.53
C ARG A 41 11.37 -5.12 5.19
N ASN A 42 10.80 -4.47 6.21
CA ASN A 42 9.75 -5.03 7.06
C ASN A 42 8.50 -4.12 7.19
N HIS A 43 8.49 -2.97 6.53
CA HIS A 43 7.36 -2.04 6.56
C HIS A 43 7.36 -1.12 5.33
N VAL A 44 6.19 -0.54 5.07
CA VAL A 44 5.94 0.39 3.97
C VAL A 44 5.30 1.66 4.51
N HIS A 45 5.82 2.81 4.09
CA HIS A 45 5.24 4.13 4.33
C HIS A 45 4.60 4.66 3.04
N TYR A 46 3.40 5.19 3.19
CA TYR A 46 2.63 5.81 2.11
C TYR A 46 2.38 7.27 2.48
N LEU A 47 2.66 8.18 1.57
CA LEU A 47 2.17 9.55 1.62
C LEU A 47 1.10 9.69 0.55
N LEU A 48 -0.16 9.66 0.97
CA LEU A 48 -1.32 9.72 0.09
C LEU A 48 -2.37 10.66 0.63
N ALA A 49 -3.22 11.18 -0.26
CA ALA A 49 -4.42 11.91 0.09
C ALA A 49 -5.58 11.37 -0.75
N PRO A 50 -6.63 10.79 -0.14
CA PRO A 50 -7.85 10.47 -0.85
C PRO A 50 -8.58 11.77 -1.24
N GLU A 51 -9.39 11.71 -2.29
CA GLU A 51 -10.25 12.84 -2.66
C GLU A 51 -11.34 13.08 -1.59
N ASN A 52 -11.90 11.99 -1.05
CA ASN A 52 -12.84 12.01 0.06
C ASN A 52 -12.18 11.43 1.33
N PRO A 53 -12.12 12.18 2.45
CA PRO A 53 -11.49 11.72 3.70
C PRO A 53 -12.09 10.42 4.26
N GLU A 54 -13.40 10.22 4.06
CA GLU A 54 -14.15 9.03 4.49
C GLU A 54 -13.75 7.73 3.78
N ASP A 55 -13.04 7.82 2.65
CA ASP A 55 -12.53 6.65 1.94
C ASP A 55 -11.16 6.20 2.46
N LEU A 56 -10.49 7.01 3.29
CA LEU A 56 -9.18 6.65 3.85
C LEU A 56 -9.20 5.30 4.59
N PRO A 57 -10.15 5.02 5.50
CA PRO A 57 -10.19 3.74 6.20
C PRO A 57 -10.44 2.56 5.25
N LYS A 58 -11.30 2.75 4.23
CA LYS A 58 -11.61 1.72 3.22
C LYS A 58 -10.39 1.39 2.35
N LEU A 59 -9.69 2.43 1.88
CA LEU A 59 -8.45 2.32 1.11
C LEU A 59 -7.38 1.57 1.93
N MET A 60 -7.18 1.98 3.18
CA MET A 60 -6.19 1.35 4.07
C MET A 60 -6.55 -0.11 4.36
N HIS A 61 -7.82 -0.42 4.62
CA HIS A 61 -8.27 -1.80 4.81
C HIS A 61 -8.01 -2.66 3.57
N TRP A 62 -8.34 -2.15 2.38
CA TRP A 62 -8.14 -2.86 1.13
C TRP A 62 -6.66 -3.15 0.86
N LEU A 63 -5.78 -2.16 1.06
CA LEU A 63 -4.33 -2.30 0.86
C LEU A 63 -3.65 -3.27 1.84
N ILE A 64 -4.23 -3.51 3.01
CA ILE A 64 -3.61 -4.33 4.08
C ILE A 64 -4.19 -5.74 4.12
N ILE A 65 -5.49 -5.91 3.86
CA ILE A 65 -6.21 -7.18 4.08
C ILE A 65 -6.68 -7.82 2.77
N SER A 66 -7.04 -7.03 1.75
CA SER A 66 -7.70 -7.52 0.54
C SER A 66 -6.78 -7.58 -0.69
N ALA A 67 -5.50 -7.26 -0.53
CA ALA A 67 -4.48 -7.13 -1.57
C ALA A 67 -3.81 -8.46 -1.92
#